data_AF-A0A8T4U0S6-F1
#
_entry.id   AF-A0A8T4U0S6-F1
#
_cell.length_a   1.000
_cell.length_b   1.000
_cell.length_c   1.000
_cell.angle_alpha   90.00
_cell.angle_beta   90.00
_cell.angle_gamma   90.00
#
_symmetry.space_group_name_H-M   'P 1'
#
loop_
_entity.id
_entity.type
_entity.pdbx_description
1 polymer ?
#
loop_
_entity_poly.entity_id
_entity_poly.type
_entity_poly.pdbx_seq_one_letter_code
_entity_poly.pdbx_strand_id
1 'polypeptide(L)' 'MELIIKRHAQDMMVARGIDREQIERVIKFGSKTRQTDGYLSIYTYMAVAWKTRGDKYIVKTVKILD' A
#
# COMPACT_ATOMS: atom_id res chain seq x y z
N MET A 1 7.94 11.04 -0.66
CA MET A 1 6.70 10.52 -0.05
C MET A 1 7.08 9.87 1.27
N GLU A 2 6.48 10.30 2.39
CA GLU A 2 6.75 9.67 3.70
C GLU A 2 5.77 8.51 3.92
N LEU A 3 6.26 7.27 3.89
CA LEU A 3 5.45 6.07 4.17
C LEU A 3 5.51 5.70 5.66
N ILE A 4 4.34 5.52 6.26
CA ILE A 4 4.19 4.89 7.57
C ILE A 4 3.58 3.51 7.33
N ILE A 5 4.37 2.46 7.57
CA ILE A 5 3.93 1.07 7.39
C ILE A 5 3.42 0.55 8.72
N LYS A 6 2.13 0.16 8.78
CA LYS A 6 1.58 -0.50 9.98
C LYS A 6 2.17 -1.90 10.13
N ARG A 7 2.27 -2.38 11.37
CA ARG A 7 2.78 -3.72 11.70
C ARG A 7 2.19 -4.83 10.80
N HIS A 8 0.87 -4.88 10.65
CA HIS A 8 0.23 -5.86 9.78
C HIS A 8 0.69 -5.77 8.32
N ALA A 9 0.83 -4.55 7.76
CA ALA A 9 1.36 -4.38 6.41
C ALA A 9 2.83 -4.81 6.32
N GLN A 10 3.64 -4.49 7.34
CA GLN A 10 5.04 -4.90 7.42
C GLN A 10 5.17 -6.43 7.43
N ASP A 11 4.36 -7.12 8.23
CA ASP A 11 4.35 -8.59 8.28
C ASP A 11 3.99 -9.18 6.92
N MET A 12 2.99 -8.61 6.24
CA MET A 12 2.55 -9.04 4.90
C MET A 12 3.61 -8.79 3.82
N MET A 13 4.38 -7.70 3.97
CA MET A 13 5.50 -7.38 3.08
C MET A 13 6.62 -8.40 3.25
N VAL A 14 7.04 -8.68 4.49
CA VAL A 14 8.07 -9.67 4.79
C VAL A 14 7.67 -11.05 4.28
N ALA A 15 6.44 -11.48 4.57
CA ALA A 15 5.95 -12.80 4.16
C ALA A 15 5.90 -13.01 2.63
N ARG A 16 5.84 -11.93 1.85
CA ARG A 16 5.69 -11.97 0.38
C ARG A 16 6.90 -11.42 -0.37
N GLY A 17 7.98 -11.07 0.33
CA GLY A 17 9.16 -10.47 -0.28
C GLY A 17 8.86 -9.13 -0.98
N ILE A 18 7.94 -8.34 -0.43
CA ILE A 18 7.55 -7.04 -0.99
C ILE A 18 8.40 -5.95 -0.37
N ASP A 19 9.12 -5.21 -1.21
CA ASP A 19 9.93 -4.07 -0.77
C ASP A 19 9.13 -2.77 -0.71
N ARG A 20 9.75 -1.75 -0.10
CA ARG A 20 9.15 -0.43 0.01
C ARG A 20 8.92 0.21 -1.36
N GLU A 21 9.85 0.08 -2.29
CA GLU A 21 9.78 0.71 -3.62
C GLU A 21 8.59 0.20 -4.45
N GLN A 22 8.23 -1.07 -4.30
CA GLN A 22 7.05 -1.67 -4.88
C GLN A 22 5.78 -1.03 -4.33
N ILE A 23 5.70 -0.80 -3.01
CA ILE A 23 4.58 -0.06 -2.40
C ILE A 23 4.50 1.36 -2.95
N GLU A 24 5.64 2.04 -3.06
CA GLU A 24 5.68 3.40 -3.59
C GLU A 24 5.18 3.47 -5.04
N ARG A 25 5.59 2.50 -5.86
CA ARG A 25 5.10 2.35 -7.24
C ARG A 25 3.59 2.12 -7.30
N VAL A 26 3.05 1.22 -6.45
CA VAL A 26 1.60 0.94 -6.43
C VAL A 26 0.81 2.18 -6.03
N ILE A 27 1.25 2.93 -5.01
CA ILE A 27 0.57 4.15 -4.58
C ILE A 27 0.65 5.24 -5.66
N LYS A 28 1.82 5.41 -6.30
CA LYS A 28 2.04 6.47 -7.28
C LYS A 28 1.32 6.19 -8.60
N PHE A 29 1.51 5.01 -9.16
CA PHE A 29 1.11 4.66 -10.53
C PHE A 29 -0.11 3.73 -10.60
N GLY A 30 -0.49 3.09 -9.49
CA GLY A 30 -1.65 2.22 -9.46
C GLY A 30 -2.97 2.96 -9.65
N SER A 31 -3.95 2.23 -10.19
CA SER A 31 -5.34 2.66 -10.19
C SER A 31 -5.81 2.83 -8.75
N LYS A 32 -6.52 3.92 -8.45
CA LYS A 32 -6.92 4.28 -7.09
C LYS A 32 -8.43 4.18 -6.97
N THR A 33 -8.89 3.36 -6.03
CA THR A 33 -10.31 3.24 -5.69
C THR A 33 -10.52 3.76 -4.27
N ARG A 34 -11.47 4.68 -4.10
CA ARG A 34 -11.80 5.23 -2.78
C ARG A 34 -12.49 4.17 -1.91
N GLN A 35 -12.10 4.10 -0.63
CA GLN A 35 -12.72 3.26 0.39
C GLN A 35 -13.20 4.11 1.58
N THR A 36 -13.97 3.53 2.50
CA THR A 36 -14.49 4.22 3.69
C THR A 36 -13.38 4.86 4.54
N ASP A 37 -12.21 4.21 4.67
CA ASP A 37 -11.05 4.76 5.40
C ASP A 37 -9.78 4.71 4.53
N GLY A 38 -9.81 5.45 3.42
CA GLY A 38 -8.65 5.71 2.56
C GLY A 38 -8.86 5.30 1.11
N TYR A 39 -7.83 4.67 0.54
CA TYR A 39 -7.76 4.24 -0.84
C TYR A 39 -7.20 2.82 -0.93
N LEU A 40 -7.69 2.10 -1.93
CA LEU A 40 -7.07 0.88 -2.43
C LEU A 40 -6.38 1.23 -3.74
N SER A 41 -5.06 1.07 -3.79
CA SER A 41 -4.28 1.17 -5.01
C SER A 41 -3.98 -0.21 -5.58
N ILE A 42 -4.21 -0.40 -6.87
CA ILE A 42 -3.87 -1.65 -7.57
C ILE A 42 -2.89 -1.33 -8.70
N TYR A 43 -1.79 -2.06 -8.75
CA TYR A 43 -0.80 -1.97 -9.83
C TYR A 43 -0.22 -3.35 -10.09
N THR A 44 -0.25 -3.77 -11.36
CA THR A 44 0.15 -5.11 -11.81
C THR A 44 -0.53 -6.22 -10.99
N TYR A 45 0.24 -6.97 -10.20
CA TYR A 45 -0.19 -8.09 -9.37
C TYR A 45 -0.35 -7.69 -7.90
N MET A 46 -0.29 -6.40 -7.56
CA MET A 46 -0.28 -5.90 -6.19
C MET A 46 -1.45 -4.99 -5.89
N ALA A 47 -2.02 -5.16 -4.70
CA ALA A 47 -3.01 -4.28 -4.11
C ALA A 47 -2.52 -3.74 -2.77
N VAL A 48 -2.61 -2.44 -2.57
CA VAL A 48 -2.17 -1.75 -1.36
C VAL A 48 -3.31 -0.90 -0.82
N ALA A 49 -3.73 -1.15 0.41
CA ALA A 49 -4.69 -0.29 1.11
C ALA A 49 -3.93 0.73 1.96
N TRP A 50 -4.22 2.01 1.77
CA TRP A 50 -3.52 3.10 2.43
C TRP A 50 -4.43 4.31 2.66
N LYS A 51 -3.99 5.24 3.51
CA LYS A 51 -4.66 6.53 3.70
C LYS A 51 -3.65 7.64 3.90
N THR A 52 -4.06 8.87 3.62
CA THR A 52 -3.24 10.06 3.91
C THR A 52 -3.55 10.61 5.30
N ARG A 53 -2.53 11.15 5.97
CA ARG A 53 -2.69 11.97 7.18
C ARG A 53 -1.63 13.08 7.12
N GLY A 54 -2.05 14.28 6.68
CA GLY A 54 -1.10 15.31 6.24
C GLY A 54 -0.28 14.81 5.05
N ASP A 55 1.04 15.00 5.11
CA ASP A 55 1.98 14.60 4.05
C ASP A 55 2.39 13.11 4.11
N LYS A 56 1.82 12.37 5.07
CA LYS A 56 2.17 10.98 5.35
C LYS A 56 1.18 10.01 4.72
N TYR A 57 1.72 8.93 4.18
CA TYR A 57 0.99 7.85 3.54
C TYR A 57 1.03 6.63 4.47
N ILE A 58 -0.10 6.33 5.12
CA ILE A 58 -0.23 5.25 6.09
C ILE A 58 -0.68 3.98 5.37
N VAL A 59 0.22 3.03 5.23
CA VAL A 59 -0.03 1.72 4.61
C VAL A 59 -0.64 0.78 5.64
N LYS A 60 -1.83 0.27 5.35
CA LYS A 60 -2.61 -0.59 6.27
C LYS A 60 -2.46 -2.06 5.97
N THR A 61 -2.50 -2.43 4.69
CA THR A 61 -2.34 -3.80 4.24
C THR A 61 -1.80 -3.84 2.82
N VAL A 62 -1.19 -4.97 2.49
CA VAL A 62 -0.59 -5.27 1.19
C VAL A 62 -1.03 -6.67 0.80
N LYS A 63 -1.50 -6.84 -0.44
CA LYS A 63 -1.98 -8.10 -0.98
C LYS A 63 -1.41 -8.32 -2.38
N ILE A 64 -1.09 -9.58 -2.68
CA ILE A 64 -0.83 -10.04 -4.05
C ILE A 64 -2.16 -10.53 -4.60
N LEU A 65 -2.46 -10.14 -5.83
CA LEU A 65 -3.65 -10.56 -6.56
C LEU A 65 -3.35 -11.88 -7.26
N ASP A 66 -4.21 -12.87 -7.04
CA ASP A 66 -4.18 -14.18 -7.70
C ASP A 66 -4.86 -14.09 -9.08
#